data_AF-A0A890CKD9-F1
#
_entry.id   AF-A0A890CKD9-F1
#
_cell.length_a   1.000
_cell.length_b   1.000
_cell.length_c   1.000
_cell.angle_alpha   90.00
_cell.angle_beta   90.00
_cell.angle_gamma   90.00
#
_symmetry.space_group_name_H-M   'P 1'
#
loop_
_entity.id
_entity.type
_entity.pdbx_description
1 polymer ?
#
loop_
_entity_poly.entity_id
_entity_poly.type
_entity_poly.pdbx_seq_one_letter_code
_entity_poly.pdbx_strand_id
1 'polypeptide(L)'
;MFSVNFSGEIMKPYTLRILSLSLCLPFLVSTVSVAADIENGERIFSANCSACHAGGNNVIIPEKTLKKDALEANGMNSVDKITYQVTNGKNAMPAFGGRLDDSDIEDVANYVLSQSEKGWD
;
A
#
# COMPACT_ATOMS: atom_id res chain seq x y z
N MET A 1 21.33 -72.25 34.71
CA MET A 1 22.07 -70.98 34.50
C MET A 1 21.76 -70.51 33.09
N PHE A 2 20.79 -69.61 32.94
CA PHE A 2 20.67 -68.57 31.90
C PHE A 2 19.32 -67.89 32.14
N SER A 3 19.39 -66.80 32.89
CA SER A 3 18.33 -65.82 33.07
C SER A 3 18.09 -65.07 31.76
N VAL A 4 16.83 -64.78 31.42
CA VAL A 4 16.16 -63.46 31.44
C VAL A 4 14.73 -63.65 30.88
N ASN A 5 13.71 -63.83 31.73
CA ASN A 5 12.72 -62.82 32.16
C ASN A 5 12.56 -61.57 31.27
N PHE A 6 11.37 -61.36 30.70
CA PHE A 6 10.37 -60.42 31.25
C PHE A 6 9.04 -60.49 30.46
N SER A 7 8.00 -60.92 31.17
CA SER A 7 6.57 -60.49 31.20
C SER A 7 5.95 -59.95 29.89
N GLY A 8 4.86 -60.50 29.34
CA GLY A 8 3.54 -60.65 29.98
C GLY A 8 2.99 -59.27 30.37
N GLU A 9 1.83 -58.75 29.98
CA GLU A 9 0.53 -59.33 29.63
C GLU A 9 -0.43 -58.13 29.42
N ILE A 10 -1.51 -58.34 28.65
CA ILE A 10 -2.90 -57.84 28.85
C ILE A 10 -3.27 -56.37 28.57
N MET A 11 -4.38 -56.25 27.84
CA MET A 11 -5.08 -55.02 27.45
C MET A 11 -6.07 -54.49 28.51
N LYS A 12 -6.26 -53.14 28.49
CA LYS A 12 -7.40 -52.30 28.96
C LYS A 12 -7.50 -52.07 30.49
N PRO A 13 -7.96 -50.90 31.00
CA PRO A 13 -9.11 -50.12 30.51
C PRO A 13 -9.02 -48.57 30.59
N TYR A 14 -10.04 -47.92 30.02
CA TYR A 14 -10.34 -46.48 30.02
C TYR A 14 -10.14 -45.78 31.38
N THR A 15 -9.37 -44.68 31.40
CA THR A 15 -9.65 -43.51 32.25
C THR A 15 -8.99 -42.23 31.71
N LEU A 16 -9.87 -41.26 31.41
CA LEU A 16 -9.76 -39.86 31.87
C LEU A 16 -8.76 -38.89 31.19
N ARG A 17 -9.33 -37.97 30.41
CA ARG A 17 -8.99 -36.52 30.24
C ARG A 17 -7.55 -36.23 29.77
N ILE A 18 -7.34 -35.51 28.67
CA ILE A 18 -7.63 -34.08 28.51
C ILE A 18 -7.82 -33.82 27.01
N LEU A 19 -8.98 -33.28 26.65
CA LEU A 19 -9.23 -32.66 25.36
C LEU A 19 -8.37 -31.39 25.28
N SER A 20 -7.10 -31.51 24.87
CA SER A 20 -6.27 -30.35 24.57
C SER A 20 -6.67 -29.82 23.20
N LEU A 21 -7.81 -29.14 23.16
CA LEU A 21 -8.16 -28.25 22.06
C LEU A 21 -7.14 -27.11 22.14
N SER A 22 -6.01 -27.27 21.46
CA SER A 22 -5.06 -26.18 21.24
C SER A 22 -5.80 -25.16 20.36
N LEU A 23 -6.48 -24.25 21.03
CA LEU A 23 -7.13 -23.09 20.43
C LEU A 23 -6.00 -22.22 19.90
N CYS A 24 -5.62 -22.47 18.65
CA CYS A 24 -4.75 -21.61 17.87
C CYS A 24 -5.54 -20.31 17.69
N LEU A 25 -5.36 -19.38 18.65
CA LEU A 25 -6.00 -18.08 18.63
C LEU A 25 -5.52 -17.37 17.36
N PRO A 26 -6.38 -17.07 16.37
CA PRO A 26 -5.93 -16.36 15.19
C PRO A 26 -5.47 -14.99 15.66
N PHE A 27 -4.17 -14.73 15.50
CA PHE A 27 -3.58 -13.42 15.78
C PHE A 27 -4.24 -12.44 14.80
N LEU A 28 -5.17 -11.63 15.30
CA LEU A 28 -5.81 -10.57 14.52
C LEU A 28 -4.75 -9.49 14.27
N VAL A 29 -4.02 -9.61 13.17
CA VAL A 29 -3.20 -8.51 12.65
C VAL A 29 -4.17 -7.45 12.13
N SER A 30 -4.46 -6.46 12.97
CA SER A 30 -5.13 -5.23 12.53
C SER A 30 -4.17 -4.49 11.61
N THR A 31 -4.47 -4.47 10.31
CA THR A 31 -3.79 -3.58 9.37
C THR A 31 -4.24 -2.16 9.69
N VAL A 32 -3.35 -1.36 10.30
CA VAL A 32 -3.58 0.07 10.46
C VAL A 32 -3.60 0.67 9.06
N SER A 33 -4.79 1.01 8.58
CA SER A 33 -4.94 1.81 7.36
C SER A 33 -4.49 3.23 7.71
N VAL A 34 -3.32 3.63 7.23
CA VAL A 34 -2.91 5.03 7.28
C VAL A 34 -3.67 5.75 6.17
N ALA A 35 -4.51 6.72 6.53
CA ALA A 35 -5.13 7.59 5.55
C ALA A 35 -4.06 8.54 4.99
N ALA A 36 -4.17 8.89 3.70
CA ALA A 36 -3.24 9.82 3.08
C ALA A 36 -3.23 11.19 3.77
N ASP A 37 -2.02 11.72 4.00
CA ASP A 37 -1.79 13.06 4.54
C ASP A 37 -1.73 14.07 3.38
N ILE A 38 -2.86 14.73 3.14
CA ILE A 38 -3.00 15.73 2.07
C ILE A 38 -2.05 16.92 2.26
N GLU A 39 -1.75 17.31 3.49
CA GLU A 39 -0.85 18.44 3.78
C GLU A 39 0.61 18.05 3.53
N ASN A 40 0.99 16.81 3.80
CA ASN A 40 2.27 16.26 3.34
C ASN A 40 2.33 16.17 1.81
N GLY A 41 1.27 15.67 1.18
CA GLY A 41 1.16 15.59 -0.28
C GLY A 41 1.32 16.95 -0.97
N GLU A 42 0.77 18.02 -0.40
CA GLU A 42 0.98 19.39 -0.89
C GLU A 42 2.44 19.83 -0.80
N ARG A 43 3.10 19.58 0.35
CA ARG A 43 4.52 19.91 0.54
C ARG A 43 5.40 19.17 -0.46
N ILE A 44 5.14 17.88 -0.69
CA ILE A 44 5.84 17.05 -1.67
C ILE A 44 5.60 17.58 -3.08
N PHE A 45 4.35 17.88 -3.43
CA PHE A 45 3.98 18.43 -4.72
C PHE A 45 4.72 19.73 -5.02
N SER A 46 4.73 20.65 -4.04
CA SER A 46 5.41 21.93 -4.14
C SER A 46 6.91 21.76 -4.37
N ALA A 47 7.56 20.85 -3.63
CA ALA A 47 9.00 20.62 -3.72
C ALA A 47 9.44 19.87 -4.99
N ASN A 48 8.61 18.97 -5.53
CA ASN A 48 9.05 18.00 -6.54
C ASN A 48 8.30 18.08 -7.87
N CYS A 49 7.04 18.51 -7.87
CA CYS A 49 6.12 18.37 -9.01
C CYS A 49 5.80 19.72 -9.65
N SER A 50 5.72 20.77 -8.83
CA SER A 50 5.28 22.12 -9.24
C SER A 50 6.09 22.72 -10.38
N ALA A 51 7.38 22.40 -10.48
CA ALA A 51 8.26 22.87 -11.55
C ALA A 51 7.72 22.56 -12.95
N CYS A 52 7.01 21.45 -13.11
CA CYS A 52 6.34 21.10 -14.37
C CYS A 52 4.81 21.25 -14.29
N HIS A 53 4.24 21.06 -13.11
CA HIS A 53 2.80 20.90 -12.92
C HIS A 53 2.11 22.02 -12.12
N ALA A 54 2.73 23.19 -11.99
CA ALA A 54 2.13 24.34 -11.29
C ALA A 54 0.70 24.65 -11.80
N GLY A 55 -0.24 24.85 -10.86
CA GLY A 55 -1.66 25.09 -11.16
C GLY A 55 -2.32 23.93 -11.93
N GLY A 56 -1.82 22.71 -11.76
CA GLY A 56 -2.30 21.52 -12.46
C GLY A 56 -1.91 21.46 -13.94
N ASN A 57 -1.06 22.35 -14.45
CA ASN A 57 -0.68 22.37 -15.86
C ASN A 57 0.40 21.31 -16.17
N ASN A 58 0.96 21.36 -17.37
CA ASN A 58 2.16 20.60 -17.73
C ASN A 58 2.97 21.40 -18.74
N VAL A 59 4.14 21.90 -18.32
CA VAL A 59 5.00 22.74 -19.17
C VAL A 59 5.75 21.97 -20.26
N ILE A 60 5.80 20.63 -20.16
CA ILE A 60 6.52 19.76 -21.11
C ILE A 60 5.58 19.19 -22.16
N ILE A 61 4.40 18.72 -21.74
CA ILE A 61 3.36 18.16 -22.63
C ILE A 61 2.02 18.82 -22.27
N PRO A 62 1.63 19.92 -22.94
CA PRO A 62 0.49 20.75 -22.55
C PRO A 62 -0.85 20.01 -22.44
N GLU A 63 -1.03 18.92 -23.17
CA GLU A 63 -2.25 18.10 -23.16
C GLU A 63 -2.29 17.08 -22.01
N LYS A 64 -1.19 16.89 -21.27
CA LYS A 64 -1.07 15.94 -20.14
C LYS A 64 -1.03 16.69 -18.81
N THR A 65 -2.05 17.52 -18.59
CA THR A 65 -2.26 18.25 -17.34
C THR A 65 -2.75 17.33 -16.23
N LEU A 66 -2.79 17.84 -15.00
CA LEU A 66 -3.37 17.18 -13.82
C LEU A 66 -4.83 17.62 -13.57
N LYS A 67 -5.46 18.25 -14.56
CA LYS A 67 -6.87 18.64 -14.48
C LYS A 67 -7.76 17.41 -14.66
N LYS A 68 -8.93 17.43 -14.02
CA LYS A 68 -9.83 16.27 -13.96
C LYS A 68 -10.19 15.70 -15.33
N ASP A 69 -10.55 16.56 -16.27
CA ASP A 69 -10.90 16.19 -17.65
C ASP A 69 -9.74 15.49 -18.38
N ALA A 70 -8.52 16.00 -18.24
CA ALA A 70 -7.33 15.39 -18.79
C ALA A 70 -7.00 14.06 -18.11
N LEU A 71 -7.08 13.98 -16.78
CA LEU A 71 -6.85 12.73 -16.05
C LEU A 71 -7.86 11.65 -16.46
N GLU A 72 -9.15 11.99 -16.57
CA GLU A 72 -10.20 11.07 -17.01
C GLU A 72 -9.98 10.60 -18.45
N ALA A 73 -9.73 11.52 -19.39
CA ALA A 73 -9.47 11.20 -20.80
C ALA A 73 -8.25 10.29 -20.99
N ASN A 74 -7.32 10.31 -20.03
CA ASN A 74 -6.11 9.49 -20.06
C ASN A 74 -6.16 8.26 -19.16
N GLY A 75 -7.29 7.99 -18.49
CA GLY A 75 -7.43 6.86 -17.56
C GLY A 75 -6.53 6.96 -16.32
N MET A 76 -6.18 8.19 -15.92
CA MET A 76 -5.30 8.53 -14.81
C MET A 76 -6.05 9.10 -13.60
N ASN A 77 -7.38 9.23 -13.65
CA ASN A 77 -8.21 9.74 -12.56
C ASN A 77 -8.38 8.70 -11.43
N SER A 78 -7.28 8.27 -10.82
CA SER A 78 -7.21 7.24 -9.78
C SER A 78 -5.89 7.36 -9.03
N VAL A 79 -5.95 7.26 -7.69
CA VAL A 79 -4.76 7.28 -6.83
C VAL A 79 -3.75 6.22 -7.28
N ASP A 80 -4.16 4.96 -7.44
CA ASP A 80 -3.28 3.87 -7.86
C ASP A 80 -2.53 4.15 -9.16
N LYS A 81 -3.21 4.79 -10.13
CA LYS A 81 -2.60 5.13 -11.42
C LYS A 81 -1.60 6.27 -11.29
N ILE A 82 -1.93 7.28 -10.49
CA ILE A 82 -1.04 8.41 -10.21
C ILE A 82 0.17 7.91 -9.43
N THR A 83 -0.02 7.16 -8.34
CA THR A 83 1.02 6.48 -7.55
C THR A 83 1.95 5.70 -8.47
N TYR A 84 1.41 4.81 -9.30
CA TYR A 84 2.22 4.02 -10.23
C TYR A 84 3.09 4.88 -11.14
N GLN A 85 2.54 5.95 -11.72
CA GLN A 85 3.30 6.81 -12.61
C GLN A 85 4.31 7.69 -11.88
N VAL A 86 4.03 8.14 -10.65
CA VAL A 86 5.00 8.86 -9.81
C VAL A 86 6.15 7.93 -9.42
N THR A 87 5.85 6.70 -9.01
CA THR A 87 6.86 5.69 -8.67
C THR A 87 7.77 5.39 -9.86
N ASN A 88 7.20 5.12 -11.03
CA ASN A 88 7.95 4.58 -12.18
C ASN A 88 8.40 5.64 -13.20
N GLY A 89 7.85 6.86 -13.12
CA GLY A 89 8.02 7.87 -14.16
C GLY A 89 7.39 7.46 -15.49
N LYS A 90 7.45 8.37 -16.47
CA LYS A 90 7.05 8.10 -17.86
C LYS A 90 7.63 9.16 -18.80
N ASN A 91 8.42 8.73 -19.78
CA ASN A 91 9.06 9.61 -20.76
C ASN A 91 9.83 10.75 -20.05
N ALA A 92 9.41 12.01 -20.23
CA ALA A 92 10.03 13.17 -19.63
C ALA A 92 9.73 13.34 -18.12
N MET A 93 8.70 12.66 -17.59
CA MET A 93 8.40 12.66 -16.17
C MET A 93 9.37 11.69 -15.45
N PRO A 94 10.22 12.17 -14.54
CA PRO A 94 11.18 11.32 -13.83
C PRO A 94 10.47 10.34 -12.89
N ALA A 95 11.13 9.21 -12.61
CA ALA A 95 10.72 8.30 -11.56
C ALA A 95 11.08 8.89 -10.18
N PHE A 96 10.16 8.76 -9.22
CA PHE A 96 10.36 9.14 -7.83
C PHE A 96 10.46 7.94 -6.89
N GLY A 97 10.20 6.72 -7.37
CA GLY A 97 10.48 5.50 -6.62
C GLY A 97 11.95 5.43 -6.20
N GLY A 98 12.21 5.14 -4.93
CA GLY A 98 13.55 5.15 -4.32
C GLY A 98 14.12 6.54 -4.03
N ARG A 99 13.38 7.62 -4.34
CA ARG A 99 13.70 9.00 -3.96
C ARG A 99 12.72 9.54 -2.92
N LEU A 100 11.47 9.12 -3.02
CA LEU A 100 10.41 9.33 -2.04
C LEU A 100 10.00 7.98 -1.46
N ASP A 101 9.54 7.99 -0.21
CA ASP A 101 8.96 6.81 0.42
C ASP A 101 7.57 6.52 -0.18
N ASP A 102 7.13 5.27 -0.09
CA ASP A 102 5.87 4.84 -0.71
C ASP A 102 4.65 5.63 -0.16
N SER A 103 4.66 5.97 1.13
CA SER A 103 3.64 6.81 1.76
C SER A 103 3.65 8.24 1.22
N ASP A 104 4.83 8.82 0.98
CA ASP A 104 4.97 10.16 0.39
C ASP A 104 4.42 10.19 -1.05
N ILE A 105 4.64 9.10 -1.80
CA ILE A 105 4.08 8.95 -3.16
C ILE A 105 2.55 8.84 -3.10
N GLU A 106 2.02 8.07 -2.15
CA GLU A 106 0.58 7.96 -1.95
C GLU A 106 -0.04 9.31 -1.54
N ASP A 107 0.59 10.05 -0.62
CA ASP A 107 0.15 11.36 -0.16
C ASP A 107 0.07 12.36 -1.32
N VAL A 108 1.12 12.45 -2.16
CA VAL A 108 1.10 13.35 -3.32
C VAL A 108 0.09 12.90 -4.39
N ALA A 109 -0.12 11.59 -4.56
CA ALA A 109 -1.14 11.09 -5.48
C ALA A 109 -2.56 11.48 -5.04
N ASN A 110 -2.85 11.36 -3.75
CA ASN A 110 -4.11 11.79 -3.16
C ASN A 110 -4.28 13.32 -3.22
N TYR A 111 -3.22 14.09 -2.95
CA TYR A 111 -3.24 15.53 -3.12
C TYR A 111 -3.58 15.94 -4.55
N VAL A 112 -2.91 15.35 -5.56
CA VAL A 112 -3.17 15.63 -6.98
C VAL A 112 -4.62 15.34 -7.35
N LEU A 113 -5.15 14.19 -6.92
CA LEU A 113 -6.53 13.82 -7.19
C LEU A 113 -7.50 14.81 -6.54
N SER A 114 -7.29 15.16 -5.27
CA SER A 114 -8.10 16.16 -4.55
C SER A 114 -8.08 17.53 -5.23
N GLN A 115 -6.91 17.99 -5.68
CA GLN A 115 -6.80 19.27 -6.38
C GLN A 115 -7.46 19.24 -7.75
N SER A 116 -7.41 18.09 -8.45
CA SER A 116 -8.12 17.93 -9.71
C SER A 116 -9.64 18.06 -9.56
N GLU A 117 -10.20 17.59 -8.45
CA GLU A 117 -11.63 17.72 -8.13
C GLU A 117 -12.03 19.17 -7.79
N LYS A 118 -11.12 19.91 -7.15
CA LYS A 118 -11.31 21.34 -6.82
C LYS A 118 -11.02 22.26 -7.99
N GLY A 119 -10.47 21.76 -9.10
CA GLY A 119 -10.15 22.57 -10.27
C GLY A 119 -8.81 23.31 -10.21
N TRP A 120 -7.93 22.98 -9.25
CA TRP A 120 -6.64 23.66 -9.02
C TRP A 120 -6.75 25.15 -8.63
N ASP A 121 -7.84 25.51 -7.96
CA ASP A 121 -8.08 26.85 -7.37
C ASP A 121 -7.31 27.09 -6.06
#